data_AF-A0A4Q7TNE8-F1
#
_entry.id   AF-A0A4Q7TNE8-F1
#
_cell.length_a   1.000
_cell.length_b   1.000
_cell.length_c   1.000
_cell.angle_alpha   90.00
_cell.angle_beta   90.00
_cell.angle_gamma   90.00
#
_symmetry.space_group_name_H-M   'P 1'
#
loop_
_entity.id
_entity.type
_entity.pdbx_description
1 polymer ?
#
loop_
_entity_poly.entity_id
_entity_poly.type
_entity_poly.pdbx_seq_one_letter_code
_entity_poly.pdbx_strand_id
1 'polypeptide(L)'
;MSEASLSNIQEAVSGFTGALLLDGDGNLFGYGASDDYGGNPQTPVLLGTQVVQMIAGQGYYIWRTANGEFWGKGYNPQGAIGGPRGGALRQMTLNLWILN
;
A
#
# COMPACT_ATOMS: atom_id res chain seq x y z
N MET A 1 -18.11 19.95 8.22
CA MET A 1 -17.19 19.61 7.11
C MET A 1 -17.94 18.70 6.17
N SER A 2 -17.89 18.93 4.85
CA SER A 2 -18.49 17.99 3.90
C SER A 2 -17.57 16.78 3.78
N GLU A 3 -18.06 15.59 4.11
CA GLU A 3 -17.36 14.35 3.82
C GLU A 3 -17.50 14.05 2.31
N ALA A 4 -16.37 13.76 1.66
CA ALA A 4 -16.37 13.28 0.29
C ALA A 4 -16.49 11.75 0.29
N SER A 5 -17.42 11.22 -0.51
CA SER A 5 -17.54 9.77 -0.71
C SER A 5 -16.47 9.31 -1.69
N LEU A 6 -15.77 8.22 -1.36
CA LEU A 6 -14.97 7.50 -2.35
C LEU A 6 -15.89 6.94 -3.43
N SER A 7 -15.50 7.08 -4.68
CA SER A 7 -16.28 6.64 -5.84
C SER A 7 -15.38 5.96 -6.85
N ASN A 8 -15.97 5.28 -7.84
CA ASN A 8 -15.24 4.59 -8.91
C ASN A 8 -14.21 3.56 -8.40
N ILE A 9 -14.40 3.00 -7.18
CA ILE A 9 -13.56 1.92 -6.67
C ILE A 9 -13.80 0.67 -7.52
N GLN A 10 -12.74 0.13 -8.10
CA GLN A 10 -12.78 -1.05 -8.97
C GLN A 10 -12.21 -2.29 -8.29
N GLU A 11 -11.24 -2.11 -7.40
CA GLU A 11 -10.56 -3.20 -6.72
C GLU A 11 -10.34 -2.89 -5.23
N ALA A 12 -10.26 -3.93 -4.42
CA ALA A 12 -9.94 -3.85 -3.00
C ALA A 12 -9.10 -5.04 -2.55
N VAL A 13 -8.16 -4.80 -1.64
CA VAL A 13 -7.43 -5.85 -0.92
C VAL A 13 -7.45 -5.57 0.58
N SER A 14 -7.54 -6.62 1.40
CA SER A 14 -7.55 -6.50 2.85
C SER A 14 -6.35 -7.18 3.49
N GLY A 15 -5.76 -6.50 4.46
CA GLY A 15 -4.89 -7.11 5.47
C GLY A 15 -5.73 -7.63 6.64
N PHE A 16 -5.09 -7.88 7.79
CA PHE A 16 -5.80 -8.35 8.98
C PHE A 16 -6.76 -7.28 9.55
N THR A 17 -6.32 -6.03 9.55
CA THR A 17 -6.96 -4.90 10.27
C THR A 17 -7.11 -3.65 9.41
N GLY A 18 -6.82 -3.74 8.12
CA GLY A 18 -6.92 -2.62 7.19
C GLY A 18 -7.15 -3.07 5.76
N ALA A 19 -7.31 -2.10 4.87
CA ALA A 19 -7.57 -2.34 3.46
C ALA A 19 -6.95 -1.27 2.55
N LEU A 20 -6.76 -1.65 1.30
CA LEU A 20 -6.51 -0.75 0.19
C LEU A 20 -7.67 -0.80 -0.79
N LEU A 21 -8.01 0.37 -1.35
CA LEU A 21 -9.04 0.55 -2.37
C LEU A 21 -8.40 1.23 -3.57
N LEU A 22 -8.59 0.68 -4.77
CA LEU A 22 -8.09 1.24 -6.02
C LEU A 22 -9.26 1.73 -6.86
N ASP A 23 -9.25 3.00 -7.22
CA ASP A 23 -10.22 3.55 -8.16
C ASP A 23 -9.80 3.38 -9.62
N GLY A 24 -10.74 3.64 -10.54
CA GLY A 24 -10.50 3.54 -11.98
C GLY A 24 -9.52 4.54 -12.57
N ASP A 25 -9.14 5.57 -11.82
CA ASP A 25 -8.16 6.58 -12.22
C ASP A 25 -6.74 6.21 -11.73
N GLY A 26 -6.62 5.07 -11.05
CA GLY A 26 -5.35 4.57 -10.51
C GLY A 26 -4.97 5.23 -9.17
N ASN A 27 -5.90 5.84 -8.45
CA ASN A 27 -5.68 6.33 -7.10
C ASN A 27 -5.85 5.21 -6.09
N LEU A 28 -4.84 5.05 -5.24
CA LEU A 28 -4.82 4.05 -4.18
C LEU A 28 -5.13 4.73 -2.85
N PHE A 29 -6.24 4.33 -2.24
CA PHE A 29 -6.63 4.75 -0.90
C PHE A 29 -6.34 3.64 0.12
N GLY A 30 -5.98 4.01 1.34
CA GLY A 30 -5.81 3.06 2.43
C GLY A 30 -6.44 3.55 3.73
N TYR A 31 -7.00 2.61 4.48
CA TYR A 31 -7.52 2.82 5.83
C TYR A 31 -7.35 1.56 6.68
N GLY A 32 -7.48 1.70 7.99
CA GLY A 32 -7.37 0.58 8.93
C GLY A 32 -7.90 0.90 10.32
N ALA A 33 -8.06 -0.13 11.14
CA ALA A 33 -8.39 0.01 12.54
C ALA A 33 -7.26 0.70 13.33
N SER A 34 -7.53 1.07 14.57
CA SER A 34 -6.53 1.71 15.45
C SER A 34 -5.30 0.83 15.72
N ASP A 35 -5.45 -0.49 15.57
CA ASP A 35 -4.41 -1.50 15.70
C ASP A 35 -3.91 -2.02 14.35
N ASP A 36 -4.08 -1.24 13.26
CA ASP A 36 -3.64 -1.67 11.95
C ASP A 36 -2.13 -1.88 11.84
N TYR A 37 -1.72 -3.12 11.62
CA TYR A 37 -0.33 -3.49 11.37
C TYR A 37 0.25 -2.83 10.11
N GLY A 38 -0.62 -2.48 9.16
CA GLY A 38 -0.27 -1.70 7.97
C GLY A 38 0.01 -0.22 8.25
N GLY A 39 -0.30 0.25 9.46
CA GLY A 39 -0.17 1.65 9.88
C GLY A 39 -1.07 2.59 9.09
N ASN A 40 -2.16 2.12 8.49
CA ASN A 40 -3.11 2.98 7.80
C ASN A 40 -3.95 3.79 8.81
N PRO A 41 -4.37 5.01 8.44
CA PRO A 41 -5.24 5.81 9.30
C PRO A 41 -6.67 5.23 9.36
N GLN A 42 -7.45 5.67 10.35
CA GLN A 42 -8.84 5.22 10.54
C GLN A 42 -9.83 5.75 9.51
N THR A 43 -9.41 6.72 8.71
CA THR A 43 -10.17 7.25 7.58
C THR A 43 -9.36 7.05 6.30
N PRO A 44 -10.01 6.85 5.15
CA PRO A 44 -9.28 6.68 3.88
C PRO A 44 -8.38 7.87 3.57
N VAL A 45 -7.12 7.58 3.22
CA VAL A 45 -6.16 8.56 2.71
C VAL A 45 -5.56 8.08 1.41
N LEU A 46 -5.20 9.02 0.53
CA LEU A 46 -4.47 8.73 -0.69
C LEU A 46 -3.03 8.29 -0.35
N LEU A 47 -2.65 7.09 -0.78
CA LEU A 47 -1.32 6.51 -0.57
C LEU A 47 -0.46 6.52 -1.83
N GLY A 48 -1.08 6.59 -3.01
CA GLY A 48 -0.37 6.61 -4.29
C GLY A 48 -1.31 6.85 -5.46
N THR A 49 -0.72 7.16 -6.61
CA THR A 49 -1.41 7.37 -7.88
C THR A 49 -0.76 6.54 -8.98
N GLN A 50 -1.46 6.40 -10.12
CA GLN A 50 -1.02 5.55 -11.24
C GLN A 50 -0.81 4.09 -10.82
N VAL A 51 -1.52 3.62 -9.81
CA VAL A 51 -1.43 2.24 -9.33
C VAL A 51 -2.18 1.32 -10.29
N VAL A 52 -1.56 0.20 -10.63
CA VAL A 52 -2.13 -0.77 -11.58
C VAL A 52 -2.26 -2.18 -11.00
N GLN A 53 -1.60 -2.45 -9.87
CA GLN A 53 -1.68 -3.73 -9.16
C GLN A 53 -1.43 -3.52 -7.67
N MET A 54 -2.13 -4.27 -6.83
CA MET A 54 -1.95 -4.26 -5.38
C MET A 54 -2.13 -5.65 -4.76
N ILE A 55 -1.43 -5.90 -3.66
CA ILE A 55 -1.54 -7.11 -2.85
C ILE A 55 -1.49 -6.75 -1.36
N ALA A 56 -2.13 -7.58 -0.54
CA ALA A 56 -2.09 -7.49 0.92
C ALA A 56 -1.55 -8.79 1.51
N GLY A 57 -0.75 -8.67 2.58
CA GLY A 57 -0.43 -9.74 3.51
C GLY A 57 -1.08 -9.51 4.87
N GLN A 58 -0.68 -10.27 5.88
CA GLN A 58 -1.28 -10.21 7.22
C GLN A 58 -1.16 -8.82 7.89
N GLY A 59 -0.16 -8.01 7.51
CA GLY A 59 0.02 -6.67 8.07
C GLY A 59 0.78 -5.70 7.18
N TYR A 60 0.93 -6.02 5.89
CA TYR A 60 1.66 -5.20 4.93
C TYR A 60 0.92 -5.16 3.59
N TYR A 61 1.22 -4.13 2.81
CA TYR A 61 0.68 -3.93 1.49
C TYR A 61 1.81 -3.63 0.51
N ILE A 62 1.69 -4.15 -0.71
CA ILE A 62 2.61 -3.88 -1.82
C ILE A 62 1.78 -3.52 -3.04
N TRP A 63 2.23 -2.54 -3.81
CA TRP A 63 1.60 -2.18 -5.07
C TRP A 63 2.64 -1.82 -6.12
N ARG A 64 2.21 -1.87 -7.37
CA ARG A 64 2.99 -1.45 -8.54
C ARG A 64 2.28 -0.31 -9.25
N THR A 65 3.06 0.69 -9.65
CA THR A 65 2.61 1.80 -10.48
C THR A 65 2.75 1.47 -11.97
N ALA A 66 2.10 2.25 -12.83
CA ALA A 66 2.10 2.07 -14.28
C ALA A 66 3.51 2.17 -14.91
N ASN A 67 4.40 2.96 -14.28
CA ASN A 67 5.82 3.08 -14.67
C ASN A 67 6.70 1.91 -14.19
N GLY A 68 6.12 0.92 -13.50
CA GLY A 68 6.83 -0.27 -13.01
C GLY A 68 7.50 -0.13 -11.64
N GLU A 69 7.33 1.01 -10.95
CA GLU A 69 7.85 1.14 -9.59
C GLU A 69 7.05 0.30 -8.60
N PHE A 70 7.75 -0.29 -7.64
CA PHE A 70 7.14 -1.04 -6.55
C PHE A 70 7.22 -0.24 -5.26
N TRP A 71 6.09 -0.19 -4.57
CA TRP A 71 5.92 0.52 -3.31
C TRP A 71 5.24 -0.38 -2.31
N GLY A 72 5.33 -0.01 -1.04
CA GLY A 72 4.68 -0.75 0.02
C GLY A 72 4.81 -0.08 1.37
N LYS A 73 4.01 -0.56 2.32
CA LYS A 73 4.08 -0.18 3.73
C LYS A 73 3.56 -1.31 4.62
N GLY A 74 3.80 -1.17 5.92
CA GLY A 74 3.23 -2.02 6.96
C GLY A 74 4.23 -2.95 7.63
N TYR A 75 3.73 -3.79 8.52
CA TYR A 75 4.55 -4.69 9.33
C TYR A 75 5.07 -5.88 8.52
N ASN A 76 6.26 -5.68 7.94
CA ASN A 76 7.06 -6.75 7.32
C ASN A 76 8.50 -6.72 7.90
N PRO A 77 8.71 -7.10 9.17
CA PRO A 77 9.99 -6.97 9.85
C PRO A 77 11.08 -7.88 9.27
N GLN A 78 10.69 -9.02 8.71
CA GLN A 78 11.62 -10.02 8.18
C GLN A 78 12.01 -9.74 6.73
N GLY A 79 11.33 -8.81 6.04
CA GLY A 79 11.58 -8.54 4.63
C GLY A 79 11.42 -9.78 3.75
N ALA A 80 10.61 -10.76 4.19
CA ALA A 80 10.60 -12.14 3.69
C ALA A 80 10.15 -12.30 2.21
N ILE A 81 9.88 -11.19 1.54
CA ILE A 81 9.35 -11.10 0.17
C ILE A 81 10.07 -10.02 -0.65
N GLY A 82 11.23 -9.53 -0.22
CA GLY A 82 12.04 -8.56 -0.98
C GLY A 82 11.49 -7.12 -1.03
N GLY A 83 10.29 -6.87 -0.48
CA GLY A 83 9.64 -5.55 -0.48
C GLY A 83 10.14 -4.55 0.58
N PRO A 84 9.50 -3.37 0.67
CA PRO A 84 9.87 -2.32 1.63
C PRO A 84 9.77 -2.80 3.09
N ARG A 85 10.79 -2.45 3.89
CA ARG A 85 10.91 -2.86 5.30
C ARG A 85 10.25 -1.82 6.22
N GLY A 86 9.49 -2.31 7.20
CA GLY A 86 8.90 -1.49 8.28
C GLY A 86 7.61 -0.75 7.92
N GLY A 87 6.99 -0.09 8.89
CA GLY A 87 5.63 0.46 8.78
C GLY A 87 5.45 1.71 7.89
N ALA A 88 6.54 2.31 7.41
CA ALA A 88 6.49 3.52 6.58
C ALA A 88 6.25 3.21 5.10
N LEU A 89 5.59 4.13 4.39
CA LEU A 89 5.50 4.12 2.92
C LEU A 89 6.90 4.23 2.29
N ARG A 90 7.29 3.25 1.48
CA ARG A 90 8.62 3.20 0.85
C ARG A 90 8.58 2.56 -0.54
N GLN A 91 9.43 3.06 -1.42
CA GLN A 91 9.75 2.44 -2.70
C GLN A 91 10.75 1.30 -2.51
N MET A 92 10.60 0.23 -3.29
CA MET A 92 11.59 -0.85 -3.38
C MET A 92 12.71 -0.44 -4.33
N THR A 93 13.96 -0.55 -3.86
CA THR A 93 15.16 -0.20 -4.64
C THR A 93 16.14 -1.37 -4.63
N LEU A 94 16.89 -1.52 -5.73
CA LEU A 94 18.00 -2.48 -5.82
C LEU A 94 19.29 -1.77 -5.39
N ASN A 95 20.00 -2.36 -4.42
CA ASN A 95 21.36 -1.92 -4.10
C ASN A 95 22.31 -2.44 -5.19
N LEU A 96 22.91 -1.54 -5.97
CA LEU A 96 23.82 -1.95 -7.06
C LEU A 96 25.22 -2.38 -6.54
N TRP A 97 25.55 -2.05 -5.29
CA TRP A 97 26.83 -2.39 -4.64
C TRP A 97 27.00 -3.89 -4.32
N ILE A 98 25.93 -4.68 -4.43
CA ILE A 98 25.93 -6.15 -4.20
C ILE A 98 25.95 -6.96 -5.50
N LEU A 99 26.06 -6.29 -6.66
CA LEU A 99 26.15 -6.93 -7.98
C LEU A 99 27.59 -7.13 -8.48
N ASN A 100 28.59 -6.83 -7.65
CA ASN A 100 30.02 -6.93 -7.96
C ASN A 100 30.75 -7.82 -6.95
#